data_AF-A0AAN7SAC8-F1
#
_entry.id   AF-A0AAN7SAC8-F1
#
_cell.length_a   1.000
_cell.length_b   1.000
_cell.length_c   1.000
_cell.angle_alpha   90.00
_cell.angle_beta   90.00
_cell.angle_gamma   90.00
#
_symmetry.space_group_name_H-M   'P 1'
#
loop_
_entity.id
_entity.type
_entity.pdbx_description
1 polymer ?
#
loop_
_entity_poly.entity_id
_entity_poly.type
_entity_poly.pdbx_seq_one_letter_code
_entity_poly.pdbx_strand_id
1 'polypeptide(L)'
;MADGIGFKSEFTYSSAPPSDNHPSMYLPGEYPSAPHPIPCFEQPYPQVPQPPLPTYPTNCFPEESKPVFALFPHIDYPTPSHPQEDSDITAGGHKAYYWIDWSSDRMVPPTAVHGGVDKDGSQIYVGRAYHEGDWIPAKVIPERHTAYVAYGGGEHSKDTFQILCEQRFDWVPTSSGHIPSGAVEGGRTQSGEPLYIGRVWHDGAHTVGKIHPSHGCCYIPYDSQEMSFCDYEILVLRH
;
A
#
# COMPACT_ATOMS: atom_id res chain seq x y z
N MET A 1 2.02 -6.64 88.74
CA MET A 1 2.48 -8.01 88.51
C MET A 1 2.82 -8.06 87.02
N ALA A 2 4.08 -7.78 86.63
CA ALA A 2 5.19 -8.76 86.56
C ALA A 2 4.83 -9.86 85.55
N ASP A 3 5.55 -10.22 84.48
CA ASP A 3 6.86 -9.95 83.85
C ASP A 3 6.66 -10.42 82.37
N GLY A 4 7.32 -9.94 81.30
CA GLY A 4 8.74 -10.09 81.00
C GLY A 4 9.05 -11.37 80.20
N ILE A 5 9.84 -11.23 79.11
CA ILE A 5 10.67 -12.26 78.41
C ILE A 5 9.93 -12.99 77.27
N GLY A 6 10.37 -13.07 76.01
CA GLY A 6 11.71 -13.06 75.39
C GLY A 6 11.85 -14.37 74.59
N PHE A 7 11.99 -14.35 73.26
CA PHE A 7 13.24 -14.28 72.47
C PHE A 7 13.51 -15.62 71.71
N LYS A 8 14.02 -15.46 70.48
CA LYS A 8 14.90 -16.36 69.69
C LYS A 8 14.29 -17.32 68.66
N SER A 9 14.52 -16.88 67.42
CA SER A 9 14.91 -17.66 66.24
C SER A 9 15.94 -18.76 66.52
N GLU A 10 15.79 -19.92 65.88
CA GLU A 10 16.91 -20.75 65.41
C GLU A 10 16.58 -21.37 64.04
N PHE A 11 17.51 -21.17 63.11
CA PHE A 11 17.68 -21.85 61.83
C PHE A 11 18.46 -23.15 62.06
N THR A 12 18.18 -24.24 61.33
CA THR A 12 19.25 -25.08 60.74
C THR A 12 18.78 -25.93 59.55
N TYR A 13 19.50 -25.72 58.44
CA TYR A 13 19.82 -26.50 57.25
C TYR A 13 19.54 -28.03 57.19
N SER A 14 19.11 -28.51 56.01
CA SER A 14 19.80 -29.54 55.20
C SER A 14 19.13 -29.66 53.81
N SER A 15 19.75 -29.10 52.76
CA SER A 15 20.44 -29.80 51.65
C SER A 15 19.58 -29.98 50.37
N ALA A 16 19.83 -29.11 49.38
CA ALA A 16 19.57 -29.37 47.95
C ALA A 16 20.60 -30.40 47.40
N PRO A 17 20.37 -31.08 46.25
CA PRO A 17 20.59 -30.47 44.92
C PRO A 17 19.70 -31.09 43.80
N PRO A 18 19.98 -30.89 42.48
CA PRO A 18 20.28 -29.68 41.71
C PRO A 18 19.21 -29.42 40.62
N SER A 19 18.88 -28.14 40.35
CA SER A 19 19.17 -27.42 39.10
C SER A 19 19.13 -28.22 37.79
N ASP A 20 18.15 -27.89 36.93
CA ASP A 20 18.43 -27.74 35.51
C ASP A 20 17.82 -26.44 34.98
N ASN A 21 18.66 -25.76 34.23
CA ASN A 21 18.51 -24.40 33.73
C ASN A 21 17.40 -24.30 32.69
N HIS A 22 16.53 -23.31 32.84
CA HIS A 22 16.01 -22.59 31.67
C HIS A 22 15.84 -21.11 32.02
N PRO A 23 16.60 -20.19 31.39
CA PRO A 23 16.42 -18.78 31.66
C PRO A 23 15.10 -18.30 31.06
N SER A 24 14.19 -17.95 31.97
CA SER A 24 13.08 -17.03 31.73
C SER A 24 13.65 -15.66 31.37
N MET A 25 13.56 -15.26 30.11
CA MET A 25 13.88 -13.91 29.66
C MET A 25 12.78 -13.42 28.72
N TYR A 26 11.68 -12.95 29.30
CA TYR A 26 10.81 -12.00 28.61
C TYR A 26 10.54 -10.84 29.56
N LEU A 27 11.35 -9.79 29.40
CA LEU A 27 11.04 -8.44 29.87
C LEU A 27 10.00 -7.81 28.90
N PRO A 28 9.14 -6.91 29.36
CA PRO A 28 8.19 -6.22 28.49
C PRO A 28 8.88 -5.03 27.82
N GLY A 29 8.92 -5.02 26.50
CA GLY A 29 9.34 -3.87 25.71
C GLY A 29 10.63 -4.10 24.97
N GLU A 30 10.52 -4.69 23.78
CA GLU A 30 11.35 -4.46 22.59
C GLU A 30 10.88 -5.48 21.54
N TYR A 31 9.95 -5.06 20.68
CA TYR A 31 9.75 -5.78 19.43
C TYR A 31 11.03 -5.59 18.62
N PRO A 32 11.69 -6.66 18.13
CA PRO A 32 12.81 -6.49 17.23
C PRO A 32 12.30 -5.75 15.99
N SER A 33 12.92 -4.61 15.68
CA SER A 33 12.67 -3.88 14.43
C SER A 33 12.73 -4.88 13.28
N ALA A 34 11.61 -5.04 12.57
CA ALA A 34 11.61 -5.79 11.33
C ALA A 34 12.70 -5.21 10.42
N PRO A 35 13.48 -6.04 9.72
CA PRO A 35 14.46 -5.54 8.76
C PRO A 35 13.73 -4.64 7.74
N HIS A 36 14.33 -3.48 7.45
CA HIS A 36 13.79 -2.56 6.45
C HIS A 36 13.56 -3.33 5.13
N PRO A 37 12.37 -3.24 4.51
CA PRO A 37 12.15 -3.90 3.24
C PRO A 37 13.04 -3.23 2.19
N ILE A 38 13.91 -4.03 1.57
CA ILE A 38 14.84 -3.57 0.53
C ILE A 38 14.01 -3.17 -0.69
N PRO A 39 14.16 -1.94 -1.23
CA PRO A 39 13.50 -1.58 -2.47
C PRO A 39 13.94 -2.56 -3.57
N CYS A 40 12.99 -3.10 -4.33
CA CYS A 40 13.25 -4.17 -5.31
C CYS A 40 14.34 -3.83 -6.35
N PHE A 41 14.71 -2.55 -6.47
CA PHE A 41 15.72 -2.04 -7.39
C PHE A 41 17.14 -2.59 -7.16
N GLU A 42 17.42 -3.25 -6.03
CA GLU A 42 18.74 -3.86 -5.76
C GLU A 42 18.84 -5.37 -6.06
N GLN A 43 17.81 -6.02 -6.60
CA GLN A 43 18.00 -7.38 -7.13
C GLN A 43 18.59 -7.29 -8.53
N PRO A 44 19.82 -7.79 -8.79
CA PRO A 44 20.38 -7.77 -10.13
C PRO A 44 19.49 -8.60 -11.05
N TYR A 45 18.82 -7.94 -12.00
CA TYR A 45 18.15 -8.61 -13.10
C TYR A 45 19.12 -9.61 -13.73
N PRO A 46 18.75 -10.90 -13.92
CA PRO A 46 19.54 -11.81 -14.73
C PRO A 46 19.74 -11.14 -16.08
N GLN A 47 21.01 -10.94 -16.48
CA GLN A 47 21.35 -10.40 -17.79
C GLN A 47 20.87 -11.39 -18.85
N VAL A 48 19.63 -11.23 -19.32
CA VAL A 48 19.15 -11.95 -20.51
C VAL A 48 19.92 -11.36 -21.68
N PRO A 49 20.67 -12.17 -22.46
CA PRO A 49 21.38 -11.67 -23.64
C PRO A 49 20.37 -10.97 -24.56
N GLN A 50 20.58 -9.67 -24.80
CA GLN A 50 19.71 -8.93 -25.72
C GLN A 50 19.83 -9.55 -27.11
N PRO A 51 18.72 -9.89 -27.79
CA PRO A 51 18.79 -10.25 -29.20
C PRO A 51 19.34 -9.03 -29.98
N PRO A 52 20.15 -9.25 -31.02
CA PRO A 52 20.71 -8.15 -31.79
C PRO A 52 19.59 -7.30 -32.39
N LEU A 53 19.72 -5.97 -32.23
CA LEU A 53 18.84 -4.98 -32.87
C LEU A 53 18.80 -5.22 -34.39
N PRO A 54 17.62 -5.17 -35.03
CA PRO A 54 17.55 -5.16 -36.49
C PRO A 54 18.27 -3.91 -37.02
N THR A 55 19.34 -4.13 -37.79
CA THR A 55 20.03 -3.06 -38.51
C THR A 55 19.15 -2.63 -39.68
N TYR A 56 18.40 -1.54 -39.50
CA TYR A 56 17.72 -0.90 -40.62
C TYR A 56 18.74 -0.08 -41.43
N PRO A 57 18.79 -0.23 -42.76
CA PRO A 57 19.68 0.57 -43.58
C PRO A 57 19.27 2.05 -43.54
N THR A 58 20.15 2.89 -43.03
CA THR A 58 20.11 4.35 -43.17
C THR A 58 20.27 4.69 -44.64
N ASN A 59 19.17 5.01 -45.33
CA ASN A 59 19.08 6.00 -46.41
C ASN A 59 17.71 5.91 -47.09
N CYS A 60 16.79 6.80 -46.70
CA CYS A 60 15.74 7.35 -47.57
C CYS A 60 15.06 8.51 -46.85
N PHE A 61 15.76 9.66 -46.79
CA PHE A 61 15.08 10.94 -46.67
C PHE A 61 14.79 11.44 -48.10
N PRO A 62 13.55 11.81 -48.41
CA PRO A 62 13.28 12.88 -49.35
C PRO A 62 12.90 14.17 -48.62
N GLU A 63 13.44 15.24 -49.16
CA GLU A 63 13.36 16.65 -48.78
C GLU A 63 11.95 17.25 -48.98
N GLU A 64 11.62 18.20 -48.09
CA GLU A 64 10.75 19.38 -48.21
C GLU A 64 9.44 19.38 -49.03
N SER A 65 8.33 19.68 -48.35
CA SER A 65 7.41 20.79 -48.74
C SER A 65 6.40 21.12 -47.62
N LYS A 66 6.31 22.40 -47.26
CA LYS A 66 5.17 23.02 -46.54
C LYS A 66 4.11 23.45 -47.59
N PRO A 67 2.96 24.07 -47.24
CA PRO A 67 2.12 24.04 -46.02
C PRO A 67 0.64 23.69 -46.36
N VAL A 68 -0.17 23.20 -45.41
CA VAL A 68 -1.63 23.42 -45.49
C VAL A 68 -2.22 23.63 -44.09
N PHE A 69 -2.64 24.86 -43.83
CA PHE A 69 -3.54 25.24 -42.76
C PHE A 69 -4.90 24.59 -43.08
N ALA A 70 -5.21 23.45 -42.47
CA ALA A 70 -6.50 22.79 -42.63
C ALA A 70 -7.32 23.00 -41.35
N LEU A 71 -8.29 23.90 -41.47
CA LEU A 71 -9.44 24.01 -40.58
C LEU A 71 -10.19 22.67 -40.61
N PHE A 72 -10.25 21.97 -39.47
CA PHE A 72 -11.16 20.84 -39.28
C PHE A 72 -12.10 21.13 -38.09
N PRO A 73 -13.39 20.76 -38.23
CA PRO A 73 -14.46 21.18 -37.32
C PRO A 73 -14.36 20.49 -35.96
N HIS A 74 -14.88 21.17 -34.95
CA HIS A 74 -15.06 20.70 -33.58
C HIS A 74 -15.82 19.36 -33.58
N ILE A 75 -15.11 18.25 -33.40
CA ILE A 75 -15.75 16.99 -33.02
C ILE A 75 -15.96 17.07 -31.51
N ASP A 76 -17.23 17.16 -31.11
CA ASP A 76 -17.64 16.98 -29.72
C ASP A 76 -17.23 15.57 -29.28
N TYR A 77 -16.20 15.49 -28.45
CA TYR A 77 -15.87 14.24 -27.77
C TYR A 77 -16.99 13.96 -26.76
N PRO A 78 -17.65 12.79 -26.79
CA PRO A 78 -18.59 12.43 -25.76
C PRO A 78 -17.87 12.40 -24.42
N THR A 79 -18.47 13.07 -23.43
CA THR A 79 -18.08 13.00 -22.03
C THR A 79 -17.88 11.54 -21.65
N PRO A 80 -16.77 11.14 -21.00
CA PRO A 80 -16.60 9.76 -20.59
C PRO A 80 -17.73 9.42 -19.63
N SER A 81 -18.60 8.52 -20.08
CA SER A 81 -19.62 7.94 -19.23
C SER A 81 -18.89 7.15 -18.13
N HIS A 82 -19.27 7.50 -16.91
CA HIS A 82 -19.03 6.81 -15.65
C HIS A 82 -18.68 5.31 -15.85
N PRO A 83 -17.58 4.81 -15.29
CA PRO A 83 -17.27 3.38 -15.37
C PRO A 83 -18.43 2.57 -14.81
N GLN A 84 -18.81 1.58 -15.61
CA GLN A 84 -19.78 0.53 -15.36
C GLN A 84 -19.55 -0.07 -13.97
N GLU A 85 -20.61 -0.21 -13.18
CA GLU A 85 -20.54 -0.77 -11.83
C GLU A 85 -19.93 -2.17 -11.87
N ASP A 86 -18.72 -2.30 -11.31
CA ASP A 86 -18.02 -3.57 -11.17
C ASP A 86 -18.83 -4.53 -10.29
N SER A 87 -18.89 -5.78 -10.72
CA SER A 87 -19.56 -6.89 -10.06
C SER A 87 -18.88 -7.23 -8.74
N ASP A 88 -19.33 -6.60 -7.65
CA ASP A 88 -18.89 -6.97 -6.31
C ASP A 88 -19.37 -8.36 -5.91
N ILE A 89 -18.42 -9.10 -5.34
CA ILE A 89 -18.65 -10.37 -4.67
C ILE A 89 -19.60 -10.12 -3.49
N THR A 90 -20.76 -10.78 -3.51
CA THR A 90 -21.52 -10.98 -2.28
C THR A 90 -22.09 -12.38 -2.17
N ALA A 91 -21.85 -13.01 -1.02
CA ALA A 91 -22.83 -13.90 -0.44
C ALA A 91 -24.03 -13.06 0.04
N GLY A 92 -24.99 -12.75 -0.85
CA GLY A 92 -26.29 -12.17 -0.46
C GLY A 92 -26.69 -10.78 -1.02
N GLY A 93 -26.02 -10.26 -2.05
CA GLY A 93 -26.46 -9.08 -2.81
C GLY A 93 -26.17 -7.68 -2.23
N HIS A 94 -25.40 -7.56 -1.15
CA HIS A 94 -24.91 -6.29 -0.62
C HIS A 94 -23.41 -6.09 -0.90
N LYS A 95 -23.03 -5.00 -1.58
CA LYS A 95 -21.62 -4.63 -1.78
C LYS A 95 -20.87 -4.68 -0.45
N ALA A 96 -19.81 -5.49 -0.37
CA ALA A 96 -19.09 -5.68 0.90
C ALA A 96 -18.39 -4.40 1.35
N TYR A 97 -17.99 -3.53 0.43
CA TYR A 97 -17.37 -2.24 0.70
C TYR A 97 -17.77 -1.22 -0.35
N TYR A 98 -17.52 0.07 -0.12
CA TYR A 98 -17.89 1.11 -1.07
C TYR A 98 -16.89 2.25 -1.09
N TRP A 99 -16.87 2.97 -2.22
CA TRP A 99 -16.03 4.12 -2.46
C TRP A 99 -16.87 5.39 -2.32
N ILE A 100 -16.37 6.39 -1.59
CA ILE A 100 -17.02 7.69 -1.44
C ILE A 100 -16.13 8.75 -2.07
N ASP A 101 -16.66 9.57 -2.96
CA ASP A 101 -15.98 10.77 -3.44
C ASP A 101 -15.68 11.71 -2.26
N TRP A 102 -14.41 12.06 -2.11
CA TRP A 102 -13.97 12.95 -1.06
C TRP A 102 -14.31 14.41 -1.38
N SER A 103 -14.59 15.17 -0.32
CA SER A 103 -14.72 16.62 -0.39
C SER A 103 -14.14 17.22 0.89
N SER A 104 -13.46 18.36 0.78
CA SER A 104 -12.75 18.99 1.91
C SER A 104 -13.67 19.50 3.02
N ASP A 105 -14.97 19.66 2.74
CA ASP A 105 -16.00 20.01 3.71
C ASP A 105 -16.52 18.81 4.51
N ARG A 106 -16.15 17.58 4.13
CA ARG A 106 -16.60 16.36 4.79
C ARG A 106 -15.63 15.96 5.90
N MET A 107 -16.21 15.53 7.02
CA MET A 107 -15.48 14.75 8.00
C MET A 107 -15.14 13.37 7.44
N VAL A 108 -14.02 12.80 7.88
CA VAL A 108 -13.66 11.42 7.55
C VAL A 108 -14.77 10.48 8.05
N PRO A 109 -15.36 9.64 7.18
CA PRO A 109 -16.36 8.67 7.61
C PRO A 109 -15.80 7.75 8.71
N PRO A 110 -16.57 7.43 9.77
CA PRO A 110 -16.12 6.48 10.80
C PRO A 110 -15.82 5.07 10.26
N THR A 111 -16.35 4.74 9.08
CA THR A 111 -16.14 3.46 8.38
C THR A 111 -14.98 3.51 7.39
N ALA A 112 -14.28 4.64 7.26
CA ALA A 112 -13.12 4.76 6.38
C ALA A 112 -12.00 3.81 6.83
N VAL A 113 -11.39 3.13 5.86
CA VAL A 113 -10.35 2.14 6.13
C VAL A 113 -9.05 2.86 6.49
N HIS A 114 -8.60 2.67 7.73
CA HIS A 114 -7.31 3.16 8.19
C HIS A 114 -6.17 2.38 7.51
N GLY A 115 -5.31 3.11 6.82
CA GLY A 115 -4.17 2.58 6.08
C GLY A 115 -2.88 2.60 6.88
N GLY A 116 -2.75 3.53 7.83
CA GLY A 116 -1.57 3.69 8.66
C GLY A 116 -1.41 5.09 9.23
N VAL A 117 -0.19 5.42 9.64
CA VAL A 117 0.16 6.74 10.20
C VAL A 117 1.41 7.22 9.48
N ASP A 118 1.40 8.47 9.00
CA ASP A 118 2.53 9.11 8.35
C ASP A 118 3.60 9.49 9.39
N LYS A 119 4.83 9.77 8.94
CA LYS A 119 5.96 10.06 9.84
C LYS A 119 5.75 11.28 10.77
N ASP A 120 4.89 12.22 10.35
CA ASP A 120 4.55 13.42 11.12
C ASP A 120 3.33 13.22 12.03
N GLY A 121 2.81 12.00 12.13
CA GLY A 121 1.64 11.65 12.93
C GLY A 121 0.30 11.81 12.22
N SER A 122 0.27 12.28 10.96
CA SER A 122 -0.97 12.40 10.19
C SER A 122 -1.59 11.01 9.93
N GLN A 123 -2.92 10.93 9.96
CA GLN A 123 -3.61 9.67 9.70
C GLN A 123 -3.65 9.39 8.20
N ILE A 124 -3.30 8.16 7.82
CA ILE A 124 -3.38 7.69 6.44
C ILE A 124 -4.62 6.82 6.30
N TYR A 125 -5.44 7.12 5.29
CA TYR A 125 -6.59 6.32 4.89
C TYR A 125 -6.37 5.72 3.50
N VAL A 126 -7.06 4.61 3.26
CA VAL A 126 -7.09 3.96 1.96
C VAL A 126 -8.01 4.72 1.03
N GLY A 127 -7.47 5.18 -0.09
CA GLY A 127 -8.26 5.76 -1.16
C GLY A 127 -7.86 5.23 -2.53
N ARG A 128 -8.45 5.84 -3.56
CA ARG A 128 -8.01 5.72 -4.94
C ARG A 128 -8.22 7.04 -5.67
N ALA A 129 -7.40 7.31 -6.68
CA ALA A 129 -7.53 8.49 -7.52
C ALA A 129 -7.24 8.15 -8.98
N TYR A 130 -7.81 8.95 -9.89
CA TYR A 130 -7.58 8.79 -11.32
C TYR A 130 -6.32 9.55 -11.77
N HIS A 131 -5.49 8.92 -12.59
CA HIS A 131 -4.29 9.52 -13.16
C HIS A 131 -3.88 8.82 -14.46
N GLU A 132 -3.73 9.58 -15.54
CA GLU A 132 -3.18 9.09 -16.83
C GLU A 132 -3.88 7.83 -17.39
N GLY A 133 -5.20 7.69 -17.21
CA GLY A 133 -5.94 6.51 -17.69
C GLY A 133 -6.23 5.47 -16.62
N ASP A 134 -5.56 5.55 -15.47
CA ASP A 134 -5.59 4.52 -14.43
C ASP A 134 -6.41 4.98 -13.21
N TRP A 135 -7.17 4.06 -12.62
CA TRP A 135 -7.61 4.18 -11.24
C TRP A 135 -6.55 3.55 -10.33
N ILE A 136 -5.94 4.35 -9.47
CA ILE A 136 -4.76 3.94 -8.70
C ILE A 136 -5.06 4.01 -7.20
N PRO A 137 -4.77 2.94 -6.42
CA PRO A 137 -4.75 2.99 -4.96
C PRO A 137 -3.90 4.16 -4.42
N ALA A 138 -4.39 4.84 -3.38
CA ALA A 138 -3.84 6.10 -2.92
C ALA A 138 -3.67 6.17 -1.40
N LYS A 139 -2.60 6.85 -0.98
CA LYS A 139 -2.39 7.35 0.38
C LYS A 139 -3.24 8.61 0.57
N VAL A 140 -4.33 8.53 1.33
CA VAL A 140 -5.17 9.70 1.64
C VAL A 140 -4.79 10.29 2.97
N ILE A 141 -4.57 11.60 3.02
CA ILE A 141 -4.31 12.34 4.26
C ILE A 141 -5.36 13.45 4.39
N PRO A 142 -6.44 13.20 5.15
CA PRO A 142 -7.56 14.12 5.27
C PRO A 142 -7.16 15.49 5.80
N GLU A 143 -6.21 15.57 6.73
CA GLU A 143 -5.70 16.83 7.29
C GLU A 143 -5.04 17.73 6.24
N ARG A 144 -4.54 17.14 5.15
CA ARG A 144 -3.95 17.84 4.00
C ARG A 144 -4.93 18.01 2.83
N HIS A 145 -6.15 17.48 2.96
CA HIS A 145 -7.15 17.39 1.89
C HIS A 145 -6.60 16.84 0.57
N THR A 146 -5.65 15.90 0.65
CA THR A 146 -4.88 15.43 -0.50
C THR A 146 -4.76 13.91 -0.46
N ALA A 147 -4.86 13.29 -1.62
CA ALA A 147 -4.42 11.92 -1.86
C ALA A 147 -3.14 11.90 -2.69
N TYR A 148 -2.30 10.90 -2.47
CA TYR A 148 -1.06 10.70 -3.20
C TYR A 148 -1.10 9.34 -3.90
N VAL A 149 -0.75 9.32 -5.19
CA VAL A 149 -0.64 8.09 -5.98
C VAL A 149 0.79 7.93 -6.49
N ALA A 150 1.26 6.68 -6.51
CA ALA A 150 2.53 6.31 -7.13
C ALA A 150 2.29 6.05 -8.62
N TYR A 151 3.00 6.75 -9.51
CA TYR A 151 2.91 6.52 -10.96
C TYR A 151 4.14 7.03 -11.72
N GLY A 152 4.66 6.20 -12.63
CA GLY A 152 5.68 6.61 -13.59
C GLY A 152 6.99 7.09 -12.96
N GLY A 153 7.39 6.53 -11.81
CA GLY A 153 8.58 6.95 -11.06
C GLY A 153 8.35 8.08 -10.05
N GLY A 154 7.15 8.68 -10.00
CA GLY A 154 6.85 9.83 -9.14
C GLY A 154 5.68 9.63 -8.19
N GLU A 155 5.63 10.48 -7.16
CA GLU A 155 4.46 10.71 -6.32
C GLU A 155 3.64 11.88 -6.89
N HIS A 156 2.33 11.68 -7.05
CA HIS A 156 1.42 12.67 -7.61
C HIS A 156 0.32 13.02 -6.61
N SER A 157 0.20 14.30 -6.25
CA SER A 157 -0.89 14.80 -5.41
C SER A 157 -2.20 14.92 -6.19
N LYS A 158 -3.31 14.65 -5.50
CA LYS A 158 -4.67 14.62 -6.03
C LYS A 158 -5.61 15.32 -5.06
N ASP A 159 -6.36 16.28 -5.57
CA ASP A 159 -7.46 16.97 -4.88
C ASP A 159 -8.80 16.22 -5.02
N THR A 160 -8.94 15.46 -6.11
CA THR A 160 -10.11 14.64 -6.43
C THR A 160 -9.76 13.16 -6.29
N PHE A 161 -10.40 12.49 -5.33
CA PHE A 161 -10.15 11.10 -5.00
C PHE A 161 -11.34 10.47 -4.28
N GLN A 162 -11.30 9.15 -4.11
CA GLN A 162 -12.29 8.40 -3.36
C GLN A 162 -11.67 7.76 -2.13
N ILE A 163 -12.43 7.67 -1.03
CA ILE A 163 -12.06 6.94 0.18
C ILE A 163 -12.78 5.59 0.22
N LEU A 164 -12.05 4.54 0.58
CA LEU A 164 -12.60 3.21 0.80
C LEU A 164 -13.27 3.15 2.19
N CYS A 165 -14.51 2.67 2.24
CA CYS A 165 -15.27 2.50 3.47
C CYS A 165 -15.77 1.05 3.61
N GLU A 166 -15.51 0.45 4.78
CA GLU A 166 -16.06 -0.77 5.39
C GLU A 166 -15.07 -1.26 6.48
N GLN A 167 -15.50 -2.03 7.49
CA GLN A 167 -14.62 -2.48 8.58
C GLN A 167 -14.24 -3.98 8.57
N ARG A 168 -14.66 -4.75 7.56
CA ARG A 168 -14.37 -6.18 7.46
C ARG A 168 -13.11 -6.47 6.64
N PHE A 169 -12.00 -5.81 6.97
CA PHE A 169 -10.74 -6.04 6.28
C PHE A 169 -9.64 -6.56 7.20
N ASP A 170 -8.70 -7.26 6.58
CA ASP A 170 -7.42 -7.66 7.16
C ASP A 170 -6.28 -7.19 6.26
N TRP A 171 -5.14 -6.87 6.88
CA TRP A 171 -3.88 -6.68 6.19
C TRP A 171 -3.09 -7.99 6.27
N VAL A 172 -2.83 -8.59 5.13
CA VAL A 172 -2.17 -9.90 5.05
C VAL A 172 -0.77 -9.73 4.47
N PRO A 173 0.29 -10.13 5.20
CA PRO A 173 1.64 -10.15 4.65
C PRO A 173 1.72 -11.03 3.39
N THR A 174 2.30 -10.51 2.33
CA THR A 174 2.49 -11.20 1.05
C THR A 174 3.72 -10.61 0.33
N SER A 175 4.07 -11.17 -0.82
CA SER A 175 5.20 -10.69 -1.60
C SER A 175 5.12 -11.05 -3.07
N SER A 176 6.00 -10.46 -3.87
CA SER A 176 6.28 -10.87 -5.27
C SER A 176 5.05 -10.91 -6.20
N GLY A 177 4.04 -10.08 -5.95
CA GLY A 177 2.82 -9.99 -6.75
C GLY A 177 1.75 -11.02 -6.40
N HIS A 178 1.94 -11.81 -5.33
CA HIS A 178 0.98 -12.82 -4.91
C HIS A 178 -0.32 -12.18 -4.39
N ILE A 179 -1.45 -12.57 -5.01
CA ILE A 179 -2.79 -12.07 -4.73
C ILE A 179 -3.62 -13.16 -4.02
N PRO A 180 -3.78 -13.10 -2.69
CA PRO A 180 -4.62 -14.02 -1.94
C PRO A 180 -6.11 -13.86 -2.28
N SER A 181 -6.89 -14.90 -1.95
CA SER A 181 -8.35 -14.83 -2.05
C SER A 181 -8.91 -13.70 -1.19
N GLY A 182 -9.91 -12.99 -1.70
CA GLY A 182 -10.51 -11.83 -1.03
C GLY A 182 -9.70 -10.53 -1.14
N ALA A 183 -8.58 -10.51 -1.87
CA ALA A 183 -7.83 -9.28 -2.13
C ALA A 183 -8.71 -8.21 -2.77
N VAL A 184 -8.63 -6.98 -2.24
CA VAL A 184 -9.47 -5.87 -2.66
C VAL A 184 -8.85 -5.19 -3.87
N GLU A 185 -9.58 -5.18 -4.98
CA GLU A 185 -9.22 -4.39 -6.15
C GLU A 185 -9.41 -2.90 -5.84
N GLY A 186 -8.32 -2.15 -5.88
CA GLY A 186 -8.31 -0.71 -5.63
C GLY A 186 -8.41 0.14 -6.90
N GLY A 187 -8.22 -0.48 -8.07
CA GLY A 187 -8.42 0.14 -9.36
C GLY A 187 -7.85 -0.70 -10.49
N ARG A 188 -7.72 -0.10 -11.67
CA ARG A 188 -7.25 -0.77 -12.89
C ARG A 188 -6.39 0.17 -13.71
N THR A 189 -5.42 -0.40 -14.40
CA THR A 189 -4.70 0.31 -15.46
C THR A 189 -5.60 0.58 -16.65
N GLN A 190 -5.20 1.49 -17.54
CA GLN A 190 -5.88 1.75 -18.81
C GLN A 190 -6.00 0.50 -19.69
N SER A 191 -5.05 -0.44 -19.59
CA SER A 191 -5.10 -1.73 -20.30
C SER A 191 -6.04 -2.75 -19.64
N GLY A 192 -6.61 -2.43 -18.48
CA GLY A 192 -7.55 -3.27 -17.73
C GLY A 192 -6.90 -4.20 -16.71
N GLU A 193 -5.59 -4.09 -16.47
CA GLU A 193 -4.92 -4.88 -15.43
C GLU A 193 -5.38 -4.41 -14.04
N PRO A 194 -5.84 -5.32 -13.15
CA PRO A 194 -6.25 -4.96 -11.80
C PRO A 194 -5.05 -4.54 -10.94
N LEU A 195 -5.23 -3.46 -10.21
CA LEU A 195 -4.33 -2.97 -9.18
C LEU A 195 -4.95 -3.22 -7.81
N TYR A 196 -4.15 -3.76 -6.88
CA TYR A 196 -4.62 -4.09 -5.54
C TYR A 196 -4.08 -3.12 -4.50
N ILE A 197 -4.77 -3.06 -3.37
CA ILE A 197 -4.42 -2.14 -2.28
C ILE A 197 -3.34 -2.80 -1.42
N GLY A 198 -2.16 -2.20 -1.41
CA GLY A 198 -1.06 -2.62 -0.54
C GLY A 198 -0.69 -1.55 0.47
N ARG A 199 0.03 -1.94 1.50
CA ARG A 199 0.77 -1.02 2.36
C ARG A 199 2.15 -1.58 2.72
N VAL A 200 3.05 -0.67 3.05
CA VAL A 200 4.44 -0.97 3.43
C VAL A 200 4.80 -0.19 4.68
N TRP A 201 5.58 -0.80 5.56
CA TRP A 201 6.29 -0.07 6.62
C TRP A 201 7.57 0.55 6.04
N HIS A 202 7.60 1.86 5.91
CA HIS A 202 8.74 2.60 5.36
C HIS A 202 8.97 3.90 6.16
N ASP A 203 10.22 4.13 6.56
CA ASP A 203 10.66 5.35 7.27
C ASP A 203 9.76 5.75 8.46
N GLY A 204 9.39 4.77 9.29
CA GLY A 204 8.56 4.98 10.48
C GLY A 204 7.06 5.15 10.20
N ALA A 205 6.62 4.98 8.95
CA ALA A 205 5.23 5.10 8.54
C ALA A 205 4.69 3.79 7.94
N HIS A 206 3.43 3.45 8.24
CA HIS A 206 2.66 2.51 7.41
C HIS A 206 1.99 3.31 6.31
N THR A 207 2.41 3.12 5.05
CA THR A 207 1.90 3.91 3.93
C THR A 207 1.28 3.04 2.85
N VAL A 208 0.15 3.52 2.32
CA VAL A 208 -0.67 2.83 1.32
C VAL A 208 -0.11 3.07 -0.08
N GLY A 209 -0.22 2.06 -0.92
CA GLY A 209 0.24 2.10 -2.31
C GLY A 209 -0.51 1.12 -3.21
N LYS A 210 -0.04 1.00 -4.45
CA LYS A 210 -0.59 0.09 -5.46
C LYS A 210 0.25 -1.17 -5.54
N ILE A 211 -0.39 -2.33 -5.44
CA ILE A 211 0.22 -3.60 -5.83
C ILE A 211 -0.05 -3.79 -7.31
N HIS A 212 1.01 -4.01 -8.07
CA HIS A 212 0.95 -4.26 -9.50
C HIS A 212 1.36 -5.72 -9.75
N PRO A 213 0.41 -6.65 -9.92
CA PRO A 213 0.70 -8.08 -9.96
C PRO A 213 1.74 -8.46 -11.01
N SER A 214 1.62 -7.94 -12.24
CA SER A 214 2.58 -8.23 -13.31
C SER A 214 3.99 -7.68 -13.07
N HIS A 215 4.14 -6.65 -12.22
CA HIS A 215 5.45 -6.11 -11.82
C HIS A 215 6.00 -6.81 -10.57
N GLY A 216 5.20 -7.64 -9.90
CA GLY A 216 5.62 -8.39 -8.72
C GLY A 216 5.89 -7.55 -7.48
N CYS A 217 5.40 -6.31 -7.39
CA CYS A 217 5.72 -5.42 -6.28
C CYS A 217 4.56 -4.50 -5.87
N CYS A 218 4.69 -3.92 -4.68
CA CYS A 218 3.90 -2.79 -4.20
C CYS A 218 4.68 -1.50 -4.41
N TYR A 219 4.05 -0.51 -5.05
CA TYR A 219 4.59 0.84 -5.19
C TYR A 219 3.92 1.79 -4.22
N ILE A 220 4.71 2.53 -3.44
CA ILE A 220 4.21 3.58 -2.55
C ILE A 220 4.63 4.97 -3.06
N PRO A 221 3.77 5.99 -2.92
CA PRO A 221 4.18 7.38 -3.04
C PRO A 221 4.91 7.81 -1.76
N TYR A 222 6.17 8.20 -1.89
CA TYR A 222 6.97 8.70 -0.77
C TYR A 222 8.08 9.64 -1.23
N ASP A 223 8.20 10.79 -0.55
CA ASP A 223 9.25 11.79 -0.77
C ASP A 223 9.43 12.17 -2.26
N SER A 224 8.31 12.51 -2.92
CA SER A 224 8.23 12.83 -4.35
C SER A 224 8.55 11.68 -5.32
N GLN A 225 8.78 10.46 -4.83
CA GLN A 225 9.16 9.29 -5.63
C GLN A 225 8.10 8.19 -5.58
N GLU A 226 8.07 7.38 -6.64
CA GLU A 226 7.43 6.06 -6.64
C GLU A 226 8.46 5.01 -6.20
N MET A 227 8.30 4.47 -4.99
CA MET A 227 9.22 3.48 -4.42
C MET A 227 8.62 2.07 -4.51
N SER A 228 9.41 1.08 -4.94
CA SER A 228 8.96 -0.31 -5.14
C SER A 228 9.40 -1.25 -4.03
N PHE A 229 8.50 -2.12 -3.56
CA PHE A 229 8.71 -3.06 -2.47
C PHE A 229 8.21 -4.45 -2.83
N CYS A 230 9.03 -5.46 -2.54
CA CYS A 230 8.77 -6.85 -2.90
C CYS A 230 7.98 -7.56 -1.80
N ASP A 231 8.17 -7.14 -0.55
CA ASP A 231 7.42 -7.56 0.63
C ASP A 231 6.49 -6.43 1.08
N TYR A 232 5.24 -6.76 1.32
CA TYR A 232 4.19 -5.81 1.66
C TYR A 232 3.02 -6.50 2.34
N GLU A 233 2.07 -5.73 2.85
CA GLU A 233 0.77 -6.26 3.25
C GLU A 233 -0.27 -5.91 2.17
N ILE A 234 -1.13 -6.87 1.83
CA ILE A 234 -2.27 -6.65 0.93
C ILE A 234 -3.57 -6.58 1.73
N LEU A 235 -4.45 -5.66 1.34
CA LEU A 235 -5.78 -5.55 1.93
C LEU A 235 -6.69 -6.66 1.41
N VAL A 236 -7.26 -7.45 2.31
CA VAL A 236 -8.21 -8.52 1.98
C VAL A 236 -9.53 -8.33 2.72
N LEU A 237 -10.63 -8.66 2.07
CA LEU A 237 -11.95 -8.73 2.68
C LEU A 237 -12.06 -10.00 3.54
N ARG A 238 -12.43 -9.83 4.81
CA ARG A 238 -12.70 -10.92 5.75
C ARG A 238 -14.05 -11.57 5.44
N HIS A 239 -14.04 -12.88 5.24
CA HIS A 239 -15.24 -13.70 5.00
C HIS A 239 -16.10 -13.89 6.26
#